data_AF-A0A4U0X5T5-F1
#
_entry.id   AF-A0A4U0X5T5-F1
#
_cell.length_a   1.000
_cell.length_b   1.000
_cell.length_c   1.000
_cell.angle_alpha   90.00
_cell.angle_beta   90.00
_cell.angle_gamma   90.00
#
_symmetry.space_group_name_H-M   'P 1'
#
loop_
_entity.id
_entity.type
_entity.pdbx_description
1 polymer ?
#
loop_
_entity_poly.entity_id
_entity_poly.type
_entity_poly.pdbx_seq_one_letter_code
_entity_poly.pdbx_strand_id
1 'polypeptide(L)'
;MSDLSSITKALGLGQVFGNGQAPAPPHPIHPATVHFPIAFLSLSYMLDNFHAAYTRTPLSSLMTVSSATMSEMSRIAHYSNVLGIITAMPAAATGVAEMLAMWKANSLKEKIVRESDGKVVYDGYNPKLLTGIVHGMLNELALVISLVNWWTKRGAKDYAPSGLNEALSALTLPALLFSAFLGGKMVYEYGVGVQRQGEAKKIGEDMGRDELKRREGNTQIKERKGQ
;
A
#
# COMPACT_ATOMS: atom_id res chain seq x y z
N MET A 1 5.04 24.88 16.80
CA MET A 1 4.02 24.03 16.14
C MET A 1 3.89 24.29 14.63
N SER A 2 4.74 25.13 14.01
CA SER A 2 4.65 25.51 12.59
C SER A 2 5.35 24.56 11.59
N ASP A 3 6.16 23.61 12.06
CA ASP A 3 7.07 22.85 11.18
C ASP A 3 6.49 21.49 10.71
N LEU A 4 5.67 20.85 11.54
CA LEU A 4 5.02 19.59 11.21
C LEU A 4 4.01 19.72 10.06
N SER A 5 3.34 20.88 9.98
CA SER A 5 2.35 21.20 8.93
C SER A 5 2.99 21.32 7.55
N SER A 6 4.25 21.75 7.48
CA SER A 6 4.97 21.99 6.22
C SER A 6 5.46 20.67 5.62
N ILE A 7 5.97 19.78 6.49
CA ILE A 7 6.41 18.42 6.12
C ILE A 7 5.21 17.57 5.68
N THR A 8 4.09 17.65 6.38
CA THR A 8 2.84 16.95 5.99
C THR A 8 2.26 17.45 4.67
N LYS A 9 2.41 18.73 4.34
CA LYS A 9 2.01 19.27 3.03
C LYS A 9 2.96 18.84 1.91
N ALA A 10 4.27 18.86 2.16
CA ALA A 10 5.31 18.49 1.20
C ALA A 10 5.29 16.98 0.86
N LEU A 11 4.89 16.14 1.81
CA LEU A 11 4.74 14.69 1.63
C LEU A 11 3.35 14.27 1.09
N GLY A 12 2.47 15.22 0.73
CA GLY A 12 1.11 14.94 0.27
C GLY A 12 0.15 14.43 1.35
N LEU A 13 0.59 14.31 2.61
CA LEU A 13 -0.21 13.83 3.74
C LEU A 13 -1.33 14.82 4.15
N GLY A 14 -1.19 16.11 3.84
CA GLY A 14 -2.25 17.10 4.05
C GLY A 14 -3.53 16.82 3.24
N GLN A 15 -3.43 16.08 2.13
CA GLN A 15 -4.58 15.64 1.31
C GLN A 15 -5.24 14.36 1.85
N VAL A 16 -4.54 13.65 2.73
CA VAL A 16 -4.97 12.40 3.36
C VAL A 16 -5.72 12.67 4.67
N PHE A 17 -5.33 13.73 5.40
CA PHE A 17 -5.93 14.15 6.67
C PHE A 17 -6.77 15.44 6.57
N GLY A 18 -7.19 15.82 5.35
CA GLY A 18 -7.94 17.05 5.12
C GLY A 18 -9.26 17.10 5.91
N ASN A 19 -9.39 18.14 6.75
CA ASN A 19 -10.64 18.57 7.39
C ASN A 19 -11.75 18.77 6.34
N GLY A 20 -12.48 17.71 6.00
CA GLY A 20 -13.84 17.72 5.44
C GLY A 20 -14.17 18.56 4.20
N GLN A 21 -13.23 19.25 3.56
CA GLN A 21 -13.52 20.25 2.52
C GLN A 21 -12.64 20.17 1.27
N ALA A 22 -11.60 19.33 1.24
CA ALA A 22 -10.84 19.08 0.02
C ALA A 22 -11.28 17.75 -0.60
N PRO A 23 -11.65 17.71 -1.89
CA PRO A 23 -11.88 16.44 -2.58
C PRO A 23 -10.61 15.60 -2.48
N ALA A 24 -10.76 14.35 -2.04
CA ALA A 24 -9.66 13.40 -2.04
C ALA A 24 -9.05 13.34 -3.46
N PRO A 25 -7.72 13.20 -3.59
CA PRO A 25 -7.09 13.18 -4.90
C PRO A 25 -7.76 12.13 -5.81
N PRO A 26 -8.02 12.46 -7.09
CA PRO A 26 -8.77 11.60 -8.01
C PRO A 26 -8.03 10.29 -8.35
N HIS A 27 -6.77 10.14 -7.95
CA HIS A 27 -5.96 8.93 -8.15
C HIS A 27 -5.55 8.34 -6.80
N PRO A 28 -5.77 7.02 -6.59
CA PRO A 28 -5.33 6.36 -5.37
C PRO A 28 -3.79 6.32 -5.36
N ILE A 29 -3.19 6.96 -4.36
CA ILE A 29 -1.73 7.11 -4.23
C ILE A 29 -1.11 5.80 -3.72
N HIS A 30 -1.85 5.05 -2.89
CA HIS A 30 -1.35 3.82 -2.30
C HIS A 30 -0.93 2.79 -3.36
N PRO A 31 -1.76 2.43 -4.36
CA PRO A 31 -1.33 1.55 -5.45
C PRO A 31 -0.09 2.03 -6.22
N ALA A 32 0.13 3.35 -6.35
CA ALA A 32 1.33 3.85 -7.01
C ALA A 32 2.59 3.64 -6.14
N THR A 33 2.48 3.87 -4.84
CA THR A 33 3.63 3.84 -3.91
C THR A 33 4.04 2.45 -3.44
N VAL A 34 3.15 1.44 -3.50
CA VAL A 34 3.45 0.08 -3.00
C VAL A 34 4.50 -0.69 -3.81
N HIS A 35 4.74 -0.33 -5.07
CA HIS A 35 5.67 -1.07 -5.93
C HIS A 35 7.13 -0.99 -5.45
N PHE A 36 7.56 0.18 -4.99
CA PHE A 36 8.92 0.41 -4.51
C PHE A 36 9.29 -0.45 -3.30
N PRO A 37 8.55 -0.42 -2.18
CA PRO A 37 8.89 -1.26 -1.03
C PRO A 37 8.77 -2.74 -1.39
N ILE A 38 7.77 -3.15 -2.18
CA ILE A 38 7.66 -4.55 -2.63
C ILE A 38 8.92 -4.98 -3.39
N ALA A 39 9.39 -4.20 -4.36
CA ALA A 39 10.56 -4.55 -5.15
C ALA A 39 11.84 -4.61 -4.30
N PHE A 40 12.11 -3.56 -3.51
CA PHE A 40 13.32 -3.47 -2.72
C PHE A 40 13.38 -4.49 -1.57
N LEU A 41 12.28 -4.70 -0.85
CA LEU A 41 12.21 -5.69 0.22
C LEU A 41 12.26 -7.11 -0.33
N SER A 42 11.59 -7.39 -1.46
CA SER A 42 11.68 -8.71 -2.10
C SER A 42 13.11 -9.04 -2.50
N LEU A 43 13.84 -8.08 -3.12
CA LEU A 43 15.24 -8.27 -3.48
C LEU A 43 16.12 -8.49 -2.23
N SER A 44 15.90 -7.73 -1.16
CA SER A 44 16.63 -7.91 0.10
C SER A 44 16.44 -9.31 0.67
N TYR A 45 15.19 -9.74 0.85
CA TYR A 45 14.89 -11.04 1.43
C TYR A 45 15.36 -12.18 0.53
N MET A 46 15.27 -12.03 -0.78
CA MET A 46 15.78 -13.02 -1.74
C MET A 46 17.29 -13.21 -1.60
N LEU A 47 18.06 -12.13 -1.46
CA LEU A 47 19.52 -12.22 -1.30
C LEU A 47 19.94 -12.78 0.06
N ASP A 48 19.22 -12.44 1.14
CA ASP A 48 19.44 -13.05 2.46
C ASP A 48 19.13 -14.55 2.43
N ASN A 49 18.04 -14.96 1.76
CA ASN A 49 17.70 -16.36 1.58
C ASN A 49 18.72 -17.10 0.70
N PHE A 50 19.27 -16.45 -0.32
CA PHE A 50 20.36 -17.01 -1.11
C PHE A 50 21.61 -17.21 -0.25
N HIS A 51 21.96 -16.24 0.60
CA HIS A 51 23.06 -16.37 1.56
C HIS A 51 22.86 -17.58 2.49
N ALA A 52 21.65 -17.74 3.03
CA ALA A 52 21.28 -18.89 3.84
C ALA A 52 21.39 -20.22 3.07
N ALA A 53 20.87 -20.25 1.84
CA ALA A 53 20.92 -21.43 0.99
C ALA A 53 22.38 -21.82 0.68
N TYR A 54 23.23 -20.86 0.34
CA TYR A 54 24.63 -21.11 0.03
C TYR A 54 25.45 -21.58 1.25
N THR A 55 25.17 -21.01 2.43
CA THR A 55 25.96 -21.29 3.65
C THR A 55 25.44 -22.45 4.49
N ARG A 56 24.17 -22.83 4.39
CA ARG A 56 23.54 -23.87 5.22
C ARG A 56 23.03 -25.10 4.47
N THR A 57 22.94 -25.04 3.16
CA THR A 57 22.45 -26.17 2.34
C THR A 57 23.58 -26.64 1.42
N PRO A 58 23.47 -27.83 0.80
CA PRO A 58 24.49 -28.29 -0.14
C PRO A 58 24.51 -27.50 -1.46
N LEU A 59 23.85 -26.34 -1.58
CA LEU A 59 23.88 -25.51 -2.78
C LEU A 59 25.32 -25.14 -3.21
N SER A 60 26.23 -24.99 -2.26
CA SER A 60 27.65 -24.76 -2.53
C SER A 60 28.35 -25.91 -3.27
N SER A 61 27.75 -27.11 -3.35
CA SER A 61 28.25 -28.22 -4.16
C SER A 61 27.80 -28.13 -5.62
N LEU A 62 26.75 -27.36 -5.92
CA LEU A 62 26.20 -27.17 -7.25
C LEU A 62 26.75 -25.91 -7.94
N MET A 63 27.18 -24.92 -7.17
CA MET A 63 27.79 -23.70 -7.69
C MET A 63 28.84 -23.14 -6.74
N THR A 64 29.89 -22.55 -7.31
CA THR A 64 30.94 -21.85 -6.56
C THR A 64 30.71 -20.36 -6.65
N VAL A 65 30.48 -19.71 -5.52
CA VAL A 65 30.37 -18.25 -5.41
C VAL A 65 31.58 -17.73 -4.63
N SER A 66 32.28 -16.75 -5.20
CA SER A 66 33.45 -16.16 -4.55
C SER A 66 33.06 -15.43 -3.25
N SER A 67 33.98 -15.35 -2.30
CA SER A 67 33.76 -14.60 -1.06
C SER A 67 33.48 -13.11 -1.31
N ALA A 68 34.11 -12.52 -2.32
CA ALA A 68 33.85 -11.15 -2.75
C ALA A 68 32.41 -11.00 -3.27
N THR A 69 31.93 -11.93 -4.09
CA THR A 69 30.54 -11.91 -4.59
C THR A 69 29.52 -12.06 -3.45
N MET A 70 29.76 -12.94 -2.48
CA MET A 70 28.88 -13.09 -1.30
C MET A 70 28.81 -11.81 -0.46
N SER A 71 29.94 -11.12 -0.31
CA SER A 71 30.03 -9.82 0.38
C SER A 71 29.22 -8.75 -0.34
N GLU A 72 29.37 -8.63 -1.67
CA GLU A 72 28.59 -7.68 -2.47
C GLU A 72 27.08 -7.98 -2.45
N MET A 73 26.68 -9.25 -2.50
CA MET A 73 25.27 -9.64 -2.35
C MET A 73 24.70 -9.20 -1.00
N SER A 74 25.47 -9.35 0.09
CA SER A 74 25.04 -8.93 1.43
C SER A 74 24.89 -7.41 1.53
N ARG A 75 25.77 -6.64 0.89
CA ARG A 75 25.70 -5.17 0.78
C ARG A 75 24.49 -4.73 -0.02
N ILE A 76 24.25 -5.33 -1.18
CA ILE A 76 23.07 -5.04 -2.02
C ILE A 76 21.79 -5.36 -1.25
N ALA A 77 21.74 -6.50 -0.55
CA ALA A 77 20.60 -6.85 0.30
C ALA A 77 20.35 -5.78 1.36
N HIS A 78 21.40 -5.33 2.05
CA HIS A 78 21.28 -4.31 3.10
C HIS A 78 20.79 -2.96 2.55
N TYR A 79 21.38 -2.45 1.47
CA TYR A 79 20.94 -1.17 0.89
C TYR A 79 19.55 -1.26 0.27
N SER A 80 19.21 -2.39 -0.36
CA SER A 80 17.85 -2.66 -0.83
C SER A 80 16.86 -2.65 0.34
N ASN A 81 17.19 -3.27 1.48
CA ASN A 81 16.34 -3.22 2.67
C ASN A 81 16.10 -1.79 3.16
N VAL A 82 17.15 -0.96 3.20
CA VAL A 82 17.05 0.46 3.59
C VAL A 82 16.15 1.24 2.63
N LEU A 83 16.32 1.06 1.31
CA LEU A 83 15.46 1.69 0.32
C LEU A 83 14.01 1.22 0.44
N GLY A 84 13.80 -0.07 0.73
CA GLY A 84 12.49 -0.65 1.01
C GLY A 84 11.82 0.00 2.21
N ILE A 85 12.53 0.16 3.33
CA ILE A 85 12.01 0.85 4.53
C ILE A 85 11.64 2.30 4.20
N ILE A 86 12.52 3.03 3.50
CA ILE A 86 12.29 4.44 3.16
C ILE A 86 11.04 4.59 2.29
N THR A 87 10.92 3.75 1.27
CA THR A 87 9.79 3.78 0.33
C THR A 87 8.51 3.17 0.90
N ALA A 88 8.59 2.36 1.95
CA ALA A 88 7.43 1.85 2.68
C ALA A 88 6.71 2.95 3.48
N MET A 89 7.41 4.00 3.92
CA MET A 89 6.80 5.09 4.70
C MET A 89 5.61 5.76 4.00
N PRO A 90 5.73 6.27 2.75
CA PRO A 90 4.58 6.84 2.05
C PRO A 90 3.51 5.79 1.77
N ALA A 91 3.89 4.55 1.41
CA ALA A 91 2.94 3.48 1.10
C ALA A 91 2.09 3.08 2.32
N ALA A 92 2.70 2.97 3.49
CA ALA A 92 2.02 2.68 4.75
C ALA A 92 1.10 3.83 5.14
N ALA A 93 1.56 5.07 5.06
CA ALA A 93 0.75 6.23 5.41
C ALA A 93 -0.51 6.35 4.54
N THR A 94 -0.38 6.17 3.22
CA THR A 94 -1.54 6.19 2.32
C THR A 94 -2.44 4.96 2.52
N GLY A 95 -1.85 3.79 2.78
CA GLY A 95 -2.60 2.55 3.02
C GLY A 95 -3.45 2.60 4.29
N VAL A 96 -2.90 3.12 5.39
CA VAL A 96 -3.62 3.30 6.66
C VAL A 96 -4.81 4.24 6.47
N ALA A 97 -4.65 5.32 5.72
CA ALA A 97 -5.74 6.25 5.50
C ALA A 97 -6.86 5.67 4.62
N GLU A 98 -6.50 4.93 3.57
CA GLU A 98 -7.46 4.20 2.74
C GLU A 98 -8.19 3.11 3.55
N MET A 99 -7.48 2.43 4.46
CA MET A 99 -8.05 1.47 5.41
C MET A 99 -9.06 2.12 6.35
N LEU A 100 -8.72 3.24 6.97
CA LEU A 100 -9.60 3.96 7.89
C LEU A 100 -10.87 4.45 7.19
N ALA A 101 -10.77 4.90 5.94
CA ALA A 101 -11.93 5.28 5.14
C ALA A 101 -12.82 4.06 4.83
N MET A 102 -12.22 2.93 4.47
CA MET A 102 -12.96 1.68 4.21
C MET A 102 -13.64 1.15 5.47
N TRP A 103 -12.96 1.16 6.63
CA TRP A 103 -13.53 0.76 7.91
C TRP A 103 -14.74 1.61 8.29
N LYS A 104 -14.67 2.93 8.10
CA LYS A 104 -15.81 3.82 8.40
C LYS A 104 -17.00 3.59 7.47
N ALA A 105 -16.75 3.21 6.22
CA ALA A 105 -17.78 3.00 5.21
C ALA A 105 -18.41 1.60 5.25
N ASN A 106 -17.80 0.63 5.95
CA ASN A 106 -18.21 -0.78 5.90
C ASN A 106 -18.40 -1.34 7.30
N SER A 107 -19.41 -2.20 7.48
CA SER A 107 -19.52 -3.03 8.68
C SER A 107 -18.62 -4.26 8.55
N LEU A 108 -18.03 -4.71 9.67
CA LEU A 108 -17.21 -5.93 9.71
C LEU A 108 -17.99 -7.19 9.32
N LYS A 109 -19.28 -7.24 9.63
CA LYS A 109 -20.17 -8.32 9.21
C LYS A 109 -20.95 -7.89 7.97
N GLU A 110 -21.13 -8.82 7.05
CA GLU A 110 -21.92 -8.59 5.85
C GLU A 110 -23.42 -8.68 6.19
N LYS A 111 -24.21 -7.73 5.68
CA LYS A 111 -25.65 -7.65 5.92
C LYS A 111 -26.36 -8.21 4.70
N ILE A 112 -27.02 -9.36 4.84
CA ILE A 112 -27.89 -9.92 3.79
C ILE A 112 -29.34 -9.64 4.17
N VAL A 113 -30.08 -9.00 3.27
CA VAL A 113 -31.54 -8.86 3.40
C VAL A 113 -32.17 -9.96 2.58
N ARG A 114 -32.86 -10.91 3.24
CA ARG A 114 -33.60 -11.95 2.52
C ARG A 114 -34.92 -11.37 2.02
N GLU A 115 -35.09 -11.30 0.70
CA GLU A 115 -36.28 -10.73 0.03
C GLU A 115 -37.59 -11.40 0.45
N SER A 116 -37.57 -12.68 0.85
CA SER A 116 -38.81 -13.43 1.16
C SER A 116 -39.41 -13.15 2.54
N ASP A 117 -38.64 -12.61 3.50
CA ASP A 117 -39.04 -12.54 4.91
C ASP A 117 -38.71 -11.18 5.57
N GLY A 118 -38.07 -10.26 4.84
CA GLY A 118 -37.65 -8.93 5.32
C GLY A 118 -36.61 -8.94 6.45
N LYS A 119 -36.24 -10.12 6.98
CA LYS A 119 -35.29 -10.28 8.07
C LYS A 119 -33.87 -10.00 7.59
N VAL A 120 -33.19 -9.15 8.35
CA VAL A 120 -31.76 -8.91 8.24
C VAL A 120 -31.02 -10.09 8.85
N VAL A 121 -30.27 -10.83 8.04
CA VAL A 121 -29.38 -11.90 8.50
C VAL A 121 -27.95 -11.47 8.23
N TYR A 122 -27.09 -11.55 9.23
CA TYR A 122 -25.66 -11.34 9.04
C TYR A 122 -25.04 -12.67 8.63
N ASP A 123 -24.41 -12.69 7.47
CA ASP A 123 -23.78 -13.88 6.92
C ASP A 123 -22.29 -13.62 6.73
N GLY A 124 -21.49 -14.06 7.70
CA GLY A 124 -20.04 -13.94 7.64
C GLY A 124 -19.45 -12.53 7.80
N TYR A 125 -18.15 -12.44 7.52
CA TYR A 125 -17.38 -11.21 7.54
C TYR A 125 -17.34 -10.56 6.15
N ASN A 126 -17.33 -9.24 6.10
CA ASN A 126 -17.14 -8.50 4.87
C ASN A 126 -15.77 -8.84 4.25
N PRO A 127 -15.72 -9.55 3.11
CA PRO A 127 -14.48 -10.11 2.57
C PRO A 127 -13.52 -9.02 2.09
N LYS A 128 -14.04 -7.87 1.63
CA LYS A 128 -13.25 -6.70 1.23
C LYS A 128 -12.52 -6.09 2.42
N LEU A 129 -13.23 -5.84 3.52
CA LEU A 129 -12.65 -5.26 4.73
C LEU A 129 -11.66 -6.24 5.39
N LEU A 130 -12.01 -7.51 5.49
CA LEU A 130 -11.14 -8.53 6.06
C LEU A 130 -9.85 -8.71 5.24
N THR A 131 -9.95 -8.82 3.92
CA THR A 131 -8.80 -8.94 3.03
C THR A 131 -7.86 -7.74 3.20
N GLY A 132 -8.42 -6.53 3.30
CA GLY A 132 -7.63 -5.34 3.53
C GLY A 132 -6.92 -5.34 4.87
N ILE A 133 -7.58 -5.77 5.95
CA ILE A 133 -6.95 -5.87 7.27
C ILE A 133 -5.78 -6.86 7.22
N VAL A 134 -5.99 -8.05 6.66
CA VAL A 134 -4.92 -9.07 6.55
C VAL A 134 -3.76 -8.54 5.70
N HIS A 135 -4.04 -7.94 4.55
CA HIS A 135 -3.04 -7.31 3.70
C HIS A 135 -2.23 -6.24 4.46
N GLY A 136 -2.91 -5.31 5.14
CA GLY A 136 -2.27 -4.27 5.94
C GLY A 136 -1.38 -4.84 7.03
N MET A 137 -1.89 -5.81 7.81
CA MET A 137 -1.13 -6.45 8.89
C MET A 137 0.13 -7.19 8.38
N LEU A 138 0.04 -7.88 7.25
CA LEU A 138 1.20 -8.56 6.66
C LEU A 138 2.28 -7.55 6.24
N ASN A 139 1.90 -6.40 5.66
CA ASN A 139 2.86 -5.37 5.28
C ASN A 139 3.49 -4.67 6.48
N GLU A 140 2.72 -4.39 7.53
CA GLU A 140 3.26 -3.82 8.77
C GLU A 140 4.24 -4.78 9.44
N LEU A 141 3.91 -6.07 9.50
CA LEU A 141 4.84 -7.08 10.00
C LEU A 141 6.11 -7.15 9.15
N ALA A 142 5.97 -7.11 7.81
CA ALA A 142 7.12 -7.08 6.91
C ALA A 142 8.01 -5.86 7.15
N LEU A 143 7.42 -4.67 7.37
CA LEU A 143 8.16 -3.44 7.67
C LEU A 143 8.91 -3.54 9.01
N VAL A 144 8.25 -4.06 10.06
CA VAL A 144 8.90 -4.29 11.36
C VAL A 144 10.07 -5.26 11.22
N ILE A 145 9.90 -6.35 10.47
CA ILE A 145 10.97 -7.31 10.20
C ILE A 145 12.10 -6.65 9.39
N SER A 146 11.80 -5.81 8.39
CA SER A 146 12.81 -5.05 7.66
C SER A 146 13.62 -4.15 8.59
N LEU A 147 12.97 -3.47 9.54
CA LEU A 147 13.63 -2.62 10.53
C LEU A 147 14.55 -3.44 11.44
N VAL A 148 14.11 -4.62 11.90
CA VAL A 148 14.94 -5.56 12.66
C VAL A 148 16.15 -6.00 11.83
N ASN A 149 15.94 -6.39 10.57
CA ASN A 149 17.02 -6.81 9.67
C ASN A 149 18.03 -5.69 9.42
N TRP A 150 17.58 -4.46 9.19
CA TRP A 150 18.47 -3.31 9.08
C TRP A 150 19.27 -3.10 10.36
N TRP A 151 18.60 -3.12 11.51
CA TRP A 151 19.20 -2.83 12.80
C TRP A 151 20.24 -3.86 13.25
N THR A 152 20.03 -5.15 12.97
CA THR A 152 21.01 -6.18 13.36
C THR A 152 22.13 -6.31 12.34
N LYS A 153 21.88 -6.06 11.05
CA LYS A 153 22.92 -6.17 10.00
C LYS A 153 23.88 -4.98 9.97
N ARG A 154 23.45 -3.77 10.37
CA ARG A 154 24.26 -2.52 10.27
C ARG A 154 25.63 -2.57 10.96
N GLY A 155 25.83 -3.46 11.95
CA GLY A 155 27.09 -3.64 12.67
C GLY A 155 27.89 -4.87 12.24
N ALA A 156 27.33 -5.71 11.36
CA ALA A 156 27.99 -6.91 10.87
C ALA A 156 29.00 -6.58 9.76
N LYS A 157 30.07 -7.36 9.66
CA LYS A 157 31.02 -7.25 8.55
C LYS A 157 30.28 -7.43 7.23
N ASP A 158 30.46 -6.47 6.32
CA ASP A 158 29.80 -6.43 5.01
C ASP A 158 28.26 -6.55 5.05
N TYR A 159 27.66 -6.25 6.20
CA TYR A 159 26.23 -6.45 6.45
C TYR A 159 25.76 -7.89 6.23
N ALA A 160 26.64 -8.88 6.43
CA ALA A 160 26.27 -10.29 6.30
C ALA A 160 25.10 -10.65 7.24
N PRO A 161 24.06 -11.34 6.74
CA PRO A 161 22.91 -11.70 7.56
C PRO A 161 23.28 -12.77 8.60
N SER A 162 22.74 -12.64 9.80
CA SER A 162 22.80 -13.70 10.81
C SER A 162 21.73 -14.76 10.56
N GLY A 163 21.78 -15.89 11.28
CA GLY A 163 20.74 -16.92 11.16
C GLY A 163 19.33 -16.45 11.51
N LEU A 164 19.21 -15.48 12.43
CA LEU A 164 17.93 -14.83 12.69
C LEU A 164 17.44 -14.04 11.47
N ASN A 165 18.32 -13.27 10.84
CA ASN A 165 17.95 -12.46 9.66
C ASN A 165 17.49 -13.34 8.51
N GLU A 166 18.20 -14.44 8.28
CA GLU A 166 17.86 -15.41 7.25
C GLU A 166 16.52 -16.10 7.53
N ALA A 167 16.26 -16.50 8.78
CA ALA A 167 14.98 -17.10 9.15
C ALA A 167 13.81 -16.10 8.97
N LEU A 168 14.01 -14.86 9.40
CA LEU A 168 13.03 -13.79 9.21
C LEU A 168 12.80 -13.50 7.71
N SER A 169 13.86 -13.41 6.91
CA SER A 169 13.77 -13.22 5.45
C SER A 169 13.09 -14.40 4.75
N ALA A 170 13.31 -15.63 5.22
CA ALA A 170 12.69 -16.84 4.67
C ALA A 170 11.18 -16.89 4.91
N LEU A 171 10.73 -16.42 6.07
CA LEU A 171 9.31 -16.32 6.41
C LEU A 171 8.63 -15.10 5.77
N THR A 172 9.35 -13.97 5.70
CA THR A 172 8.76 -12.69 5.28
C THR A 172 8.63 -12.59 3.78
N LEU A 173 9.55 -13.17 2.99
CA LEU A 173 9.44 -13.18 1.53
C LEU A 173 8.11 -13.78 1.03
N PRO A 174 7.71 -15.01 1.40
CA PRO A 174 6.42 -15.55 0.97
C PRO A 174 5.24 -14.77 1.54
N ALA A 175 5.33 -14.27 2.79
CA ALA A 175 4.29 -13.43 3.38
C ALA A 175 4.09 -12.11 2.61
N LEU A 176 5.17 -11.47 2.16
CA LEU A 176 5.15 -10.25 1.35
C LEU A 176 4.53 -10.52 -0.02
N LEU A 177 4.89 -11.62 -0.68
CA LEU A 177 4.31 -12.00 -1.98
C LEU A 177 2.82 -12.36 -1.85
N PHE A 178 2.43 -13.04 -0.78
CA PHE A 178 1.03 -13.32 -0.47
C PHE A 178 0.25 -12.04 -0.17
N SER A 179 0.84 -11.11 0.58
CA SER A 179 0.28 -9.78 0.80
C SER A 179 0.08 -9.02 -0.53
N ALA A 180 1.04 -9.06 -1.44
CA ALA A 180 0.92 -8.47 -2.77
C ALA A 180 -0.25 -9.08 -3.58
N PHE A 181 -0.42 -10.40 -3.51
CA PHE A 181 -1.58 -11.08 -4.09
C PHE A 181 -2.92 -10.58 -3.51
N LEU A 182 -3.01 -10.44 -2.18
CA LEU A 182 -4.21 -9.87 -1.53
C LEU A 182 -4.46 -8.41 -1.95
N GLY A 183 -3.41 -7.62 -2.12
CA GLY A 183 -3.50 -6.26 -2.65
C GLY A 183 -4.10 -6.23 -4.06
N GLY A 184 -3.64 -7.13 -4.95
CA GLY A 184 -4.24 -7.34 -6.27
C GLY A 184 -5.71 -7.74 -6.17
N LYS A 185 -6.05 -8.68 -5.29
CA LYS A 185 -7.43 -9.11 -5.04
C LYS A 185 -8.35 -7.94 -4.65
N MET A 186 -7.87 -7.04 -3.78
CA MET A 186 -8.64 -5.85 -3.39
C MET A 186 -8.96 -4.94 -4.59
N VAL A 187 -8.02 -4.76 -5.50
CA VAL A 187 -8.23 -3.92 -6.69
C VAL A 187 -9.13 -4.62 -7.71
N TYR A 188 -8.82 -5.86 -8.06
CA TYR A 188 -9.47 -6.57 -9.18
C TYR A 188 -10.81 -7.22 -8.83
N GLU A 189 -10.98 -7.75 -7.61
CA GLU A 189 -12.25 -8.37 -7.20
C GLU A 189 -13.16 -7.38 -6.47
N TYR A 190 -12.59 -6.52 -5.61
CA TYR A 190 -13.40 -5.64 -4.74
C TYR A 190 -13.44 -4.18 -5.20
N GLY A 191 -12.73 -3.83 -6.28
CA GLY A 191 -12.71 -2.48 -6.84
C GLY A 191 -12.12 -1.43 -5.90
N VAL A 192 -11.33 -1.83 -4.91
CA VAL A 192 -10.69 -0.89 -3.97
C VAL A 192 -9.73 0.00 -4.74
N GLY A 193 -9.79 1.31 -4.50
CA GLY A 193 -9.04 2.31 -5.26
C GLY A 193 -9.71 2.73 -6.57
N VAL A 194 -10.39 1.82 -7.29
CA VAL A 194 -11.07 2.12 -8.57
C VAL A 194 -12.44 2.75 -8.37
N GLN A 195 -13.21 2.29 -7.37
CA GLN A 195 -14.55 2.84 -7.04
C GLN A 195 -14.52 4.35 -6.81
N ARG A 196 -13.48 4.83 -6.09
CA ARG A 196 -13.27 6.26 -5.83
C ARG A 196 -13.03 7.07 -7.10
N GLN A 197 -12.33 6.51 -8.08
CA GLN A 197 -12.09 7.18 -9.37
C GLN A 197 -13.39 7.32 -10.16
N GLY A 198 -14.23 6.27 -10.13
CA GLY A 198 -15.55 6.30 -10.75
C GLY A 198 -16.48 7.36 -10.14
N GLU A 199 -16.50 7.47 -8.81
CA GLU A 199 -17.28 8.50 -8.11
C GLU A 199 -16.75 9.91 -8.38
N ALA A 200 -15.43 10.13 -8.31
CA ALA A 200 -14.81 11.41 -8.61
C ALA A 200 -15.11 11.88 -10.06
N LYS A 201 -15.10 10.95 -11.01
CA LYS A 201 -15.47 11.23 -12.42
C LYS A 201 -16.92 11.69 -12.53
N LYS A 202 -17.87 11.00 -11.88
CA LYS A 202 -19.29 11.37 -11.89
C LYS A 202 -19.52 12.76 -11.31
N ILE A 203 -18.90 13.08 -10.17
CA ILE A 203 -18.98 14.42 -9.56
C ILE A 203 -18.45 15.49 -10.52
N GLY A 204 -17.33 15.22 -11.22
CA GLY A 204 -16.80 16.14 -12.24
C GLY A 204 -17.75 16.36 -13.42
N GLU A 205 -18.38 15.30 -13.92
CA GLU A 205 -19.37 15.38 -15.00
C GLU A 205 -20.63 16.17 -14.58
N ASP A 206 -21.11 15.94 -13.36
CA ASP A 206 -22.29 16.62 -12.82
C ASP A 206 -22.01 18.11 -12.56
N MET A 207 -20.85 18.45 -11.98
CA MET A 207 -20.43 19.86 -11.82
C MET A 207 -20.30 20.57 -13.18
N GLY A 208 -19.71 19.90 -14.19
CA GLY A 208 -19.61 20.47 -15.54
C GLY A 208 -20.96 20.69 -16.19
N ARG A 209 -21.92 19.78 -15.97
CA ARG A 209 -23.31 19.93 -16.43
C ARG A 209 -24.01 21.11 -15.77
N ASP A 210 -23.81 21.31 -14.47
CA ASP A 210 -24.41 22.42 -13.73
C ASP A 210 -23.82 23.77 -14.12
N GLU A 211 -22.51 23.85 -14.37
CA GLU A 211 -21.87 25.04 -14.92
C GLU A 211 -22.40 25.40 -16.31
N LEU A 212 -22.59 24.40 -17.19
CA LEU A 212 -23.19 24.59 -18.51
C LEU A 212 -24.60 25.18 -18.42
N LYS A 213 -25.47 24.60 -17.58
CA LYS A 213 -26.83 25.13 -17.34
C LYS A 213 -26.81 26.55 -16.79
N ARG A 214 -25.88 26.86 -15.87
CA ARG A 214 -25.71 28.21 -15.32
C ARG A 214 -25.30 29.21 -16.41
N ARG A 215 -24.41 28.82 -17.32
CA ARG A 215 -23.97 29.64 -18.44
C ARG A 215 -25.11 29.88 -19.44
N GLU A 216 -25.82 28.83 -19.83
CA GLU A 216 -26.99 28.94 -20.71
C GLU A 216 -28.08 29.85 -20.13
N GLY A 217 -28.41 29.68 -18.85
CA GLY A 217 -29.36 30.55 -18.15
C GLY A 217 -28.92 32.02 -18.15
N ASN A 218 -27.64 32.29 -17.92
CA ASN A 218 -27.09 33.65 -18.00
C ASN A 218 -27.12 34.22 -19.43
N THR A 219 -26.91 33.39 -20.46
CA THR A 219 -27.01 33.81 -21.86
C THR A 219 -28.45 34.19 -22.21
N GLN A 220 -29.43 33.38 -21.84
CA GLN A 220 -30.85 33.69 -22.08
C GLN A 220 -31.33 34.94 -21.33
N ILE A 221 -30.83 35.19 -20.12
CA ILE A 221 -31.12 36.43 -19.38
C ILE A 221 -30.54 37.66 -20.08
N LYS A 222 -29.36 37.55 -20.71
CA LYS A 222 -28.77 38.64 -21.50
C LYS A 222 -29.56 38.89 -22.78
N GLU A 223 -29.98 37.84 -23.49
CA GLU A 223 -30.81 37.98 -24.69
C GLU A 223 -32.16 38.63 -24.38
N ARG A 224 -32.80 38.29 -23.25
CA ARG A 224 -34.04 38.96 -22.80
C ARG A 224 -33.87 40.42 -22.39
N LYS A 225 -32.67 40.86 -22.02
CA LYS A 225 -32.38 42.24 -21.59
C LYS A 225 -31.83 43.12 -22.72
N GLY A 226 -31.52 42.52 -23.87
CA GLY A 226 -31.02 43.20 -25.08
C GLY A 226 -32.07 43.40 -26.17
N GLN A 227 -33.33 42.99 -25.92
CA GLN A 227 -34.54 43.32 -26.68
C GLN A 227 -35.35 44.34 -25.89
#